data_AF-A0A366EZS2-F1
#
_entry.id   AF-A0A366EZS2-F1
#
_cell.length_a   1.000
_cell.length_b   1.000
_cell.length_c   1.000
_cell.angle_alpha   90.00
_cell.angle_beta   90.00
_cell.angle_gamma   90.00
#
_symmetry.space_group_name_H-M   'P 1'
#
loop_
_entity.id
_entity.type
_entity.pdbx_description
1 polymer ?
#
loop_
_entity_poly.entity_id
_entity_poly.type
_entity_poly.pdbx_seq_one_letter_code
_entity_poly.pdbx_strand_id
1 'polypeptide(L)' 'MKEQFFIDIEVTDSLSATLQNLVDTKRTETGSHNVFIQNVIPLGDTRFTVILEVVQEIY' A
#
# COMPACT_ATOMS: atom_id res chain seq x y z
N MET A 1 -6.78 -10.75 -11.89
CA MET A 1 -7.08 -9.33 -12.20
C MET A 1 -6.06 -8.46 -11.47
N LYS A 2 -5.61 -7.36 -12.08
CA LYS A 2 -4.70 -6.40 -11.42
C LYS A 2 -5.48 -5.17 -11.01
N GLU A 3 -5.42 -4.83 -9.74
CA GLU A 3 -6.08 -3.65 -9.17
C GLU A 3 -5.02 -2.72 -8.59
N GLN A 4 -5.22 -1.41 -8.77
CA GLN A 4 -4.35 -0.40 -8.18
C GLN A 4 -5.13 0.44 -7.18
N PHE A 5 -4.48 0.73 -6.06
CA PHE A 5 -5.03 1.55 -4.98
C PHE A 5 -4.13 2.75 -4.74
N PHE A 6 -4.75 3.92 -4.60
CA PHE A 6 -4.08 5.17 -4.25
C PHE A 6 -4.49 5.49 -2.82
N ILE A 7 -3.52 5.48 -1.90
CA ILE A 7 -3.79 5.63 -0.47
C ILE A 7 -2.95 6.76 0.07
N ASP A 8 -3.61 7.80 0.55
CA ASP A 8 -2.95 8.88 1.28
C ASP A 8 -2.71 8.45 2.71
N ILE A 9 -1.45 8.52 3.14
CA ILE A 9 -1.01 8.23 4.50
C ILE A 9 -0.31 9.43 5.09
N GLU A 10 -0.45 9.56 6.41
CA GLU A 10 0.35 10.45 7.22
C GLU A 10 1.30 9.58 8.07
N VAL A 11 2.59 9.91 8.04
CA VAL A 11 3.65 9.17 8.71
C VAL A 11 4.19 10.03 9.83
N THR A 12 4.00 9.57 11.06
CA THR A 12 4.49 10.26 12.27
C THR A 12 5.83 9.74 12.75
N ASP A 13 6.10 8.44 12.61
CA ASP A 13 7.31 7.80 13.12
C ASP A 13 8.17 7.20 12.01
N SER A 14 7.72 6.10 11.41
CA SER A 14 8.52 5.34 10.45
C SER A 14 7.70 4.99 9.22
N LEU A 15 8.12 5.54 8.08
CA LEU A 15 7.50 5.27 6.78
C LEU A 15 7.53 3.77 6.47
N SER A 16 8.63 3.07 6.76
CA SER A 16 8.73 1.64 6.49
C SER A 16 7.74 0.81 7.34
N ALA A 17 7.53 1.17 8.60
CA ALA A 17 6.56 0.51 9.46
C ALA A 17 5.12 0.76 8.99
N THR A 18 4.80 2.00 8.62
CA THR A 18 3.47 2.36 8.10
C THR A 18 3.18 1.63 6.78
N LEU A 19 4.15 1.59 5.86
CA LEU A 19 4.02 0.89 4.59
C LEU A 19 3.84 -0.62 4.76
N GLN A 20 4.59 -1.23 5.69
CA GLN A 20 4.45 -2.65 6.00
C GLN A 20 3.05 -2.97 6.52
N ASN A 21 2.57 -2.21 7.51
CA ASN A 21 1.22 -2.37 8.05
C ASN A 21 0.14 -2.18 6.99
N LEU A 22 0.33 -1.24 6.06
CA LEU A 22 -0.59 -0.98 4.97
C LEU A 22 -0.69 -2.18 4.02
N VAL A 23 0.45 -2.76 3.63
CA VAL A 23 0.50 -3.96 2.79
C VAL A 23 -0.18 -5.14 3.48
N ASP A 24 0.11 -5.37 4.76
CA ASP A 24 -0.45 -6.52 5.51
C ASP A 24 -1.96 -6.36 5.73
N THR A 25 -2.43 -5.14 5.97
CA THR A 25 -3.87 -4.83 6.01
C THR A 25 -4.52 -5.15 4.67
N LYS A 26 -3.93 -4.69 3.55
CA LYS A 26 -4.49 -4.95 2.22
C LYS A 26 -4.45 -6.42 1.83
N ARG A 27 -3.44 -7.18 2.24
CA ARG A 27 -3.41 -8.64 2.07
C ARG A 27 -4.59 -9.31 2.78
N THR A 28 -4.87 -8.88 4.00
CA THR A 28 -5.98 -9.40 4.81
C THR A 28 -7.34 -9.02 4.21
N GLU A 29 -7.51 -7.78 3.76
CA GLU A 29 -8.77 -7.29 3.15
C GLU A 29 -9.07 -7.95 1.80
N THR A 30 -8.06 -8.10 0.95
CA THR A 30 -8.24 -8.64 -0.41
C THR A 30 -8.15 -10.16 -0.47
N GLY A 31 -7.66 -10.81 0.59
CA GLY A 31 -7.33 -12.23 0.61
C GLY A 31 -6.18 -12.61 -0.34
N SER A 32 -5.53 -11.63 -0.97
CA SER A 32 -4.41 -11.85 -1.89
C SER A 32 -3.08 -11.63 -1.19
N HIS A 33 -2.14 -12.54 -1.39
CA HIS A 33 -0.76 -12.36 -0.92
C HIS A 33 0.05 -11.43 -1.83
N ASN A 34 -0.38 -11.26 -3.08
CA ASN A 34 0.32 -10.52 -4.12
C ASN A 34 -0.03 -9.02 -4.07
N VAL A 35 0.27 -8.39 -2.93
CA VAL A 35 0.14 -6.95 -2.71
C VAL A 35 1.53 -6.33 -2.71
N PHE A 36 1.74 -5.33 -3.55
CA PHE A 36 3.04 -4.69 -3.75
C PHE A 36 2.91 -3.17 -3.72
N ILE A 37 3.92 -2.50 -3.17
CA ILE A 37 4.05 -1.04 -3.29
C ILE A 37 4.68 -0.74 -4.64
N GLN A 38 3.93 -0.05 -5.50
CA GLN A 38 4.39 0.37 -6.81
C GLN A 38 5.12 1.71 -6.72
N ASN A 39 4.60 2.66 -5.95
CA ASN A 39 5.21 3.97 -5.78
C ASN A 39 4.83 4.62 -4.44
N VAL A 40 5.66 5.55 -3.98
CA VAL A 40 5.39 6.39 -2.81
C VAL A 40 5.71 7.84 -3.20
N ILE A 41 4.67 8.67 -3.28
CA ILE A 41 4.77 10.05 -3.73
C ILE A 41 4.68 10.96 -2.50
N PRO A 42 5.73 11.71 -2.15
CA PRO A 42 5.65 12.68 -1.06
C PRO A 42 4.74 13.86 -1.45
N LEU A 43 3.80 14.20 -0.58
CA LEU A 43 2.91 15.36 -0.69
C LEU A 43 3.31 16.50 0.24
N GLY A 44 4.12 16.21 1.28
CA GLY A 44 4.62 17.17 2.26
C GLY A 44 5.57 16.48 3.24
N ASP A 45 5.91 17.15 4.35
CA ASP A 45 6.92 16.65 5.31
C ASP A 45 6.57 15.29 5.93
N THR A 46 5.28 15.03 6.15
CA THR A 46 4.79 13.79 6.79
C THR A 46 3.72 13.07 5.97
N ARG A 47 3.37 13.57 4.78
CA ARG A 47 2.24 13.05 3.99
C ARG A 47 2.71 12.43 2.69
N PHE A 48 2.18 11.26 2.37
CA PHE A 48 2.56 10.50 1.19
C PHE A 48 1.33 9.87 0.54
N THR A 49 1.29 9.85 -0.79
CA THR A 49 0.38 8.97 -1.53
C THR A 49 1.12 7.69 -1.88
N VAL A 50 0.64 6.56 -1.38
CA VAL A 50 1.16 5.24 -1.68
C VAL A 50 0.30 4.62 -2.77
N ILE A 51 0.96 4.19 -3.85
CA ILE A 51 0.33 3.43 -4.92
C ILE A 51 0.61 1.95 -4.66
N LEU A 52 -0.44 1.18 -4.42
CA LEU A 52 -0.37 -0.27 -4.23
C LEU A 52 -0.93 -0.98 -5.46
N GLU A 53 -0.27 -2.05 -5.87
CA GLU A 53 -0.79 -3.01 -6.84
C GLU A 53 -1.19 -4.29 -6.11
N VAL A 54 -2.43 -4.72 -6.31
CA VAL A 54 -2.94 -6.02 -5.86
C VAL A 54 -3.16 -6.89 -7.08
N VAL A 55 -2.48 -8.04 -7.11
CA VAL A 55 -2.67 -9.04 -8.15
C VAL A 55 -3.53 -10.16 -7.57
N GLN A 56 -4.80 -10.24 -7.98
CA GLN A 56 -5.62 -11.41 -7.66
C GLN A 56 -5.28 -12.53 -8.64
N GLU A 57 -4.69 -13.61 -8.14
CA GLU A 57 -4.62 -14.88 -8.87
C GLU A 57 -6.01 -15.52 -8.83
N ILE A 58 -6.63 -15.60 -10.01
CA ILE A 58 -7.89 -16.32 -10.20
C ILE A 58 -7.45 -17.71 -10.67
N TYR A 59 -7.54 -18.71 -9.81
CA TYR A 59 -7.35 -20.12 -10.14
C TYR A 59 -8.67 -20.76 -10.53
#